data_AF-A0A2U9IVG0-F1
#
_entry.id   AF-A0A2U9IVG0-F1
#
_cell.length_a   1.000
_cell.length_b   1.000
_cell.length_c   1.000
_cell.angle_alpha   90.00
_cell.angle_beta   90.00
_cell.angle_gamma   90.00
#
_symmetry.space_group_name_H-M   'P 1'
#
loop_
_entity.id
_entity.type
_entity.pdbx_description
1 polymer ?
#
loop_
_entity_poly.entity_id
_entity_poly.type
_entity_poly.pdbx_seq_one_letter_code
_entity_poly.pdbx_strand_id
1 'polypeptide(L)'
;MKPTEIDVKAEGIMDALNLGISEATYLGAEFIGLTLDNGVGIILRLTPEEEITSVLVMSSTELPLKLLGIYVRTDQTPYYIYLSQKEKLGDVLGDGRKVVFVEVISGALEDFLRQALQQ
;
A
#
# COMPACT_ATOMS: atom_id res chain seq x y z
N MET A 1 -11.82 0.24 -18.12
CA MET A 1 -11.82 1.33 -17.12
C MET A 1 -10.40 1.83 -16.97
N LYS A 2 -10.19 3.14 -16.71
CA LYS A 2 -8.84 3.66 -16.44
C LYS A 2 -8.39 3.16 -15.06
N PRO A 3 -7.11 2.81 -14.85
CA PRO A 3 -6.60 2.56 -13.52
C PRO A 3 -6.84 3.82 -12.68
N THR A 4 -7.41 3.64 -11.50
CA THR A 4 -7.85 4.72 -10.63
C THR A 4 -6.65 5.61 -10.29
N GLU A 5 -6.71 6.91 -10.61
CA GLU A 5 -5.60 7.86 -10.38
C GLU A 5 -5.30 7.92 -8.88
N ILE A 6 -4.14 7.37 -8.48
CA ILE A 6 -3.53 7.62 -7.19
C ILE A 6 -2.67 8.88 -7.38
N ASP A 7 -2.91 9.94 -6.61
CA ASP A 7 -2.11 11.17 -6.71
C ASP A 7 -0.77 11.00 -5.97
N VAL A 8 0.14 10.25 -6.61
CA VAL A 8 1.49 10.02 -6.13
C VAL A 8 2.48 10.26 -7.25
N LYS A 9 3.31 11.28 -7.05
CA LYS A 9 4.40 11.65 -7.97
C LYS A 9 5.65 10.83 -7.64
N ALA A 10 5.61 9.54 -7.97
CA ALA A 10 6.75 8.65 -7.84
C ALA A 10 7.15 8.04 -9.20
N GLU A 11 8.45 8.04 -9.48
CA GLU A 11 9.03 7.35 -10.63
C GLU A 11 8.67 5.85 -10.58
N GLY A 12 8.18 5.32 -11.71
CA GLY A 12 7.85 3.89 -11.85
C GLY A 12 6.52 3.47 -11.24
N ILE A 13 5.71 4.40 -10.69
CA ILE A 13 4.48 4.03 -9.99
C ILE A 13 3.44 3.35 -10.89
N MET A 14 3.25 3.84 -12.12
CA MET A 14 2.27 3.26 -13.03
C MET A 14 2.66 1.84 -13.45
N ASP A 15 3.94 1.59 -13.72
CA ASP A 15 4.43 0.26 -14.09
C ASP A 15 4.31 -0.71 -12.91
N ALA A 16 4.67 -0.26 -11.72
CA ALA A 16 4.55 -1.06 -10.49
C ALA A 16 3.08 -1.38 -10.17
N LEU A 17 2.16 -0.41 -10.34
CA LEU A 17 0.73 -0.65 -10.18
C LEU A 17 0.21 -1.68 -11.17
N ASN A 18 0.54 -1.53 -12.45
CA ASN A 18 0.09 -2.47 -13.48
C ASN A 18 0.61 -3.89 -13.21
N LEU A 19 1.88 -4.02 -12.83
CA LEU A 19 2.47 -5.31 -12.47
C LEU A 19 1.80 -5.91 -11.24
N GLY A 20 1.68 -5.13 -10.16
CA GLY A 20 1.07 -5.59 -8.91
C GLY A 20 -0.40 -5.99 -9.07
N ILE A 21 -1.20 -5.19 -9.80
CA ILE A 21 -2.60 -5.51 -10.10
C ILE A 21 -2.66 -6.80 -10.93
N SER A 22 -1.85 -6.93 -11.98
CA SER A 22 -1.83 -8.13 -12.81
C SER A 22 -1.51 -9.39 -12.00
N GLU A 23 -0.53 -9.32 -11.09
CA GLU A 23 -0.17 -10.44 -10.22
C GLU A 23 -1.26 -10.73 -9.19
N ALA A 24 -1.84 -9.71 -8.57
CA ALA A 24 -2.93 -9.87 -7.61
C ALA A 24 -4.16 -10.52 -8.26
N THR A 25 -4.55 -10.07 -9.45
CA THR A 25 -5.64 -10.68 -10.23
C THR A 25 -5.34 -12.14 -10.55
N TYR A 26 -4.12 -12.46 -10.98
CA TYR A 26 -3.71 -13.82 -11.29
C TYR A 26 -3.78 -14.75 -10.07
N LEU A 27 -3.40 -14.24 -8.89
CA LEU A 27 -3.36 -15.00 -7.63
C LEU A 27 -4.67 -14.95 -6.83
N GLY A 28 -5.65 -14.13 -7.24
CA GLY A 28 -6.86 -13.86 -6.47
C GLY A 28 -6.61 -13.13 -5.15
N ALA A 29 -5.54 -12.34 -5.08
CA ALA A 29 -5.16 -11.61 -3.88
C ALA A 29 -5.86 -10.25 -3.77
N GLU A 30 -6.14 -9.81 -2.55
CA GLU A 30 -6.85 -8.55 -2.30
C GLU A 30 -5.92 -7.35 -2.09
N PHE A 31 -4.63 -7.57 -1.82
CA PHE A 31 -3.72 -6.51 -1.40
C PHE A 31 -2.42 -6.51 -2.21
N ILE A 32 -1.99 -5.32 -2.60
CA ILE A 32 -0.68 -5.06 -3.21
C ILE A 32 0.10 -4.06 -2.37
N GLY A 33 1.41 -4.26 -2.27
CA GLY A 33 2.34 -3.38 -1.59
C GLY A 33 3.32 -2.77 -2.57
N LEU A 34 3.56 -1.48 -2.46
CA LEU A 34 4.61 -0.74 -3.16
C LEU A 34 5.56 -0.17 -2.12
N THR A 35 6.86 -0.44 -2.23
CA THR A 35 7.87 0.19 -1.37
C THR A 35 8.56 1.31 -2.13
N LEU A 36 8.65 2.47 -1.50
CA LEU A 36 9.37 3.62 -2.02
C LEU A 36 10.83 3.62 -1.53
N ASP A 37 11.67 4.38 -2.22
CA ASP A 37 13.10 4.58 -1.92
C ASP A 37 13.39 5.14 -0.52
N ASN A 38 12.41 5.82 0.09
CA ASN A 38 12.50 6.30 1.47
C ASN A 38 12.06 5.26 2.53
N GLY A 39 11.73 4.03 2.11
CA GLY A 39 11.28 2.95 2.99
C GLY A 39 9.80 3.01 3.38
N VAL A 40 9.04 3.99 2.89
CA VAL A 40 7.59 4.05 3.09
C VAL A 40 6.89 3.10 2.11
N GLY A 41 5.95 2.32 2.63
CA GLY A 41 5.10 1.43 1.86
C GLY A 41 3.74 2.07 1.55
N ILE A 42 3.25 1.88 0.32
CA ILE A 42 1.86 2.13 -0.07
C ILE A 42 1.20 0.76 -0.19
N ILE A 43 0.09 0.55 0.51
CA ILE A 43 -0.69 -0.67 0.43
C ILE A 43 -2.03 -0.33 -0.21
N LEU A 44 -2.43 -1.10 -1.22
CA LEU A 44 -3.68 -0.91 -1.93
C LEU A 44 -4.54 -2.15 -1.77
N ARG A 45 -5.82 -1.94 -1.46
CA ARG A 45 -6.83 -2.99 -1.49
C ARG A 45 -7.58 -2.96 -2.81
N LEU A 46 -7.69 -4.10 -3.46
CA LEU A 46 -8.31 -4.29 -4.77
C LEU A 46 -9.62 -5.08 -4.66
N THR A 47 -10.58 -4.80 -5.54
CA THR A 47 -11.69 -5.73 -5.83
C THR A 47 -11.28 -6.74 -6.90
N PRO A 48 -12.07 -7.82 -7.11
CA PRO A 48 -11.88 -8.73 -8.25
C PRO A 48 -11.93 -8.04 -9.62
N GLU A 49 -12.57 -6.87 -9.72
CA GLU A 49 -12.66 -6.02 -10.92
C GLU A 49 -11.49 -5.02 -11.05
N GLU A 50 -10.42 -5.21 -10.28
CA GLU A 50 -9.21 -4.37 -10.26
C GLU A 50 -9.45 -2.94 -9.76
N GLU A 51 -10.54 -2.71 -9.01
CA GLU A 51 -10.82 -1.40 -8.43
C GLU A 51 -10.11 -1.20 -7.09
N ILE A 52 -9.41 -0.08 -6.93
CA ILE A 52 -8.77 0.27 -5.66
C ILE A 52 -9.83 0.79 -4.67
N THR A 53 -10.13 0.01 -3.64
CA THR A 53 -11.13 0.32 -2.60
C THR A 53 -10.55 1.00 -1.37
N SER A 54 -9.26 0.82 -1.10
CA SER A 54 -8.60 1.44 0.05
C SER A 54 -7.13 1.70 -0.26
N VAL A 55 -6.61 2.79 0.30
CA VAL A 55 -5.19 3.09 0.28
C VAL A 55 -4.69 3.28 1.70
N LEU A 56 -3.58 2.61 1.98
CA LEU A 56 -2.95 2.53 3.27
C LEU A 56 -1.50 2.94 3.12
N VAL A 57 -0.93 3.48 4.20
CA VAL A 57 0.50 3.80 4.29
C VAL A 57 1.12 2.95 5.38
N MET A 58 2.27 2.34 5.08
CA MET A 58 3.07 1.57 6.00
C MET A 58 4.40 2.28 6.22
N SER A 59 4.77 2.53 7.47
CA SER A 59 6.02 3.23 7.80
C SER A 59 6.68 2.62 9.04
N SER A 60 8.01 2.63 9.07
CA SER A 60 8.79 2.28 10.27
C SER A 60 8.87 3.42 11.29
N THR A 61 8.42 4.62 10.91
CA THR A 61 8.36 5.82 11.76
C THR A 61 6.95 6.38 11.82
N GLU A 62 6.64 7.12 12.88
CA GLU A 62 5.34 7.75 13.02
C GLU A 62 5.08 8.83 11.96
N LEU A 63 3.88 8.81 11.40
CA LEU A 63 3.37 9.79 10.44
C LEU A 63 2.15 10.52 11.02
N PRO A 64 1.89 11.78 10.62
CA PRO A 64 0.74 12.56 11.06
C PRO A 64 -0.56 12.11 10.35
N LEU A 65 -0.82 10.80 10.33
CA LEU A 65 -1.98 10.17 9.72
C LEU A 65 -2.81 9.42 10.77
N LYS A 66 -4.06 9.09 10.42
CA LYS A 66 -4.91 8.27 11.27
C LYS A 66 -4.34 6.85 11.33
N LEU A 67 -3.78 6.48 12.48
CA LEU A 67 -3.26 5.15 12.73
C LEU A 67 -4.40 4.12 12.69
N LEU A 68 -4.21 3.09 11.87
CA LEU A 68 -5.08 1.93 11.78
C LEU A 68 -4.60 0.83 12.76
N GLY A 69 -3.29 0.64 12.87
CA GLY A 69 -2.69 -0.27 13.82
C GLY A 69 -1.19 -0.40 13.65
N ILE A 70 -0.57 -1.23 14.50
CA ILE A 70 0.87 -1.53 14.45
C ILE A 70 1.03 -3.00 14.11
N TYR A 71 1.68 -3.27 12.98
CA TYR A 71 2.05 -4.60 12.56
C TYR A 71 3.48 -4.89 13.01
N VAL A 72 3.70 -5.99 13.72
CA VAL A 72 5.02 -6.42 14.14
C VAL A 72 5.47 -7.57 13.24
N ARG A 73 6.55 -7.34 12.49
CA ARG A 73 7.14 -8.38 11.64
C ARG A 73 7.72 -9.51 12.47
N THR A 74 7.99 -10.64 11.82
CA THR A 74 8.61 -11.82 12.44
C THR A 74 9.98 -11.54 13.05
N ASP A 75 10.69 -10.52 12.58
CA ASP A 75 11.96 -10.03 13.11
C ASP A 75 11.81 -9.03 14.28
N GLN A 76 10.60 -8.86 14.81
CA GLN A 76 10.22 -7.92 15.86
C GLN A 76 10.28 -6.43 15.45
N THR A 77 10.45 -6.13 14.16
CA THR A 77 10.39 -4.74 13.68
C THR A 77 8.94 -4.25 13.63
N PRO A 78 8.58 -3.16 14.34
CA PRO A 78 7.26 -2.58 14.27
C PRO A 78 7.10 -1.72 13.02
N TYR A 79 5.92 -1.81 12.40
CA TYR A 79 5.49 -0.94 11.33
C TYR A 79 4.12 -0.38 11.64
N TYR A 80 3.99 0.92 11.47
CA TYR A 80 2.75 1.65 11.65
C TYR A 80 1.96 1.62 10.34
N ILE A 81 0.71 1.19 10.43
CA ILE A 81 -0.21 1.14 9.29
C ILE A 81 -1.25 2.24 9.47
N TYR A 82 -1.40 3.07 8.45
CA TYR A 82 -2.25 4.25 8.46
C TYR A 82 -3.32 4.15 7.39
N LEU A 83 -4.52 4.64 7.68
CA LEU A 83 -5.52 4.89 6.66
C LEU A 83 -5.19 6.20 5.94
N SER A 84 -5.13 6.16 4.61
CA SER A 84 -4.88 7.34 3.80
C SER A 84 -6.00 7.56 2.78
N GLN A 85 -6.16 8.80 2.38
CA GLN A 85 -7.00 9.19 1.25
C GLN A 85 -6.10 9.27 0.01
N LYS A 86 -6.62 8.88 -1.16
CA LYS A 86 -5.86 8.85 -2.43
C LYS A 86 -5.24 10.22 -2.74
N GLU A 87 -5.94 11.29 -2.37
CA GLU A 87 -5.62 12.68 -2.64
C GLU A 87 -4.59 13.29 -1.67
N LYS A 88 -4.19 12.58 -0.61
CA LYS A 88 -3.25 13.08 0.42
C LYS A 88 -1.93 12.32 0.46
N LEU A 89 -1.73 11.37 -0.45
CA LEU A 89 -0.53 10.55 -0.46
C LEU A 89 0.71 11.37 -0.79
N GLY A 90 0.64 12.32 -1.73
CA GLY A 90 1.75 13.22 -2.05
C GLY A 90 2.33 13.95 -0.83
N ASP A 91 1.47 14.46 0.06
CA ASP A 91 1.87 15.20 1.27
C ASP A 91 2.65 14.34 2.27
N VAL A 92 2.37 13.03 2.30
CA VAL A 92 2.94 12.07 3.25
C VAL A 92 4.21 11.43 2.70
N LEU A 93 4.19 11.11 1.40
CA LEU A 93 5.28 10.42 0.74
C LEU A 93 6.41 11.38 0.36
N GLY A 94 6.07 12.65 0.11
CA GLY A 94 6.97 13.66 -0.44
C GLY A 94 7.15 13.52 -1.95
N ASP A 95 7.56 14.61 -2.60
CA ASP A 95 7.76 14.65 -4.05
C ASP A 95 9.05 13.93 -4.49
N GLY A 96 9.08 13.46 -5.73
CA GLY A 96 10.30 12.94 -6.38
C GLY A 96 10.74 11.57 -5.89
N ARG A 97 9.81 10.76 -5.38
CA ARG A 97 10.07 9.40 -4.92
C ARG A 97 10.25 8.42 -6.07
N LYS A 98 10.75 7.23 -5.75
CA LYS A 98 10.86 6.12 -6.68
C LYS A 98 10.29 4.85 -6.08
N VAL A 99 9.51 4.10 -6.85
CA VAL A 99 9.12 2.75 -6.47
C VAL A 99 10.33 1.82 -6.64
N VAL A 100 10.73 1.17 -5.55
CA VAL A 100 11.87 0.23 -5.54
C VAL A 100 11.45 -1.22 -5.50
N PHE A 101 10.22 -1.51 -5.05
CA PHE A 101 9.70 -2.86 -4.95
C PHE A 101 8.18 -2.87 -5.05
N VAL A 102 7.64 -3.93 -5.65
CA VAL A 102 6.20 -4.25 -5.69
C VAL A 102 6.01 -5.69 -5.29
N GLU A 103 4.96 -5.96 -4.52
CA GLU A 103 4.57 -7.30 -4.10
C GLU A 103 3.06 -7.47 -3.97
N VAL A 104 2.61 -8.71 -4.11
CA VAL A 104 1.31 -9.14 -3.63
C VAL A 104 1.43 -9.48 -2.14
N ILE A 105 0.62 -8.82 -1.31
CA ILE A 105 0.66 -9.02 0.14
C ILE A 105 -0.13 -10.28 0.48
N SER A 106 0.51 -11.18 1.23
CA SER A 106 -0.09 -12.44 1.68
C SER A 106 0.30 -12.80 3.11
N GLY A 107 -0.42 -13.76 3.69
CA GLY A 107 -0.10 -14.34 5.01
C GLY A 107 -0.40 -13.39 6.17
N ALA A 108 0.51 -13.30 7.16
CA ALA A 108 0.22 -12.60 8.41
C ALA A 108 -0.10 -11.10 8.25
N LEU A 109 0.52 -10.42 7.27
CA LEU A 109 0.20 -9.03 6.99
C LEU A 109 -1.19 -8.90 6.35
N GLU A 110 -1.55 -9.80 5.43
CA GLU A 110 -2.88 -9.84 4.83
C GLU A 110 -3.97 -10.02 5.90
N ASP A 111 -3.80 -11.01 6.78
CA ASP A 111 -4.75 -11.28 7.88
C ASP A 111 -4.93 -10.06 8.79
N PHE A 112 -3.82 -9.39 9.14
CA PHE A 112 -3.83 -8.17 9.92
C PHE A 112 -4.64 -7.06 9.21
N LEU A 113 -4.38 -6.81 7.92
CA LEU A 113 -5.06 -5.77 7.15
C LEU A 113 -6.55 -6.05 7.01
N ARG A 114 -6.94 -7.31 6.77
CA ARG A 114 -8.35 -7.74 6.70
C ARG A 114 -9.09 -7.44 8.00
N GLN A 115 -8.50 -7.80 9.13
CA GLN A 115 -9.10 -7.56 10.45
C GLN A 115 -9.18 -6.06 10.76
N ALA A 116 -8.14 -5.31 10.43
CA ALA A 116 -8.06 -3.88 10.74
C ALA A 116 -9.08 -3.05 9.93
N LEU A 117 -9.37 -3.45 8.69
CA LEU A 117 -10.32 -2.75 7.80
C LEU A 117 -11.79 -3.14 8.03
N GLN A 118 -12.08 -4.17 8.83
CA GLN A 118 -13.45 -4.59 9.18
C GLN A 118 -14.00 -3.91 10.45
N GLN A 119 -13.17 -3.12 11.14
CA GLN A 119 -13.53 -2.38 12.36
C GLN A 119 -14.09 -0.98 12.02
#